data_AF-A0A8H3C1R2-F1
#
_entry.id   AF-A0A8H3C1R2-F1
#
_cell.length_a   1.000
_cell.length_b   1.000
_cell.length_c   1.000
_cell.angle_alpha   90.00
_cell.angle_beta   90.00
_cell.angle_gamma   90.00
#
_symmetry.space_group_name_H-M   'P 1'
#
loop_
_entity.id
_entity.type
_entity.pdbx_description
1 polymer ?
#
loop_
_entity_poly.entity_id
_entity_poly.type
_entity_poly.pdbx_seq_one_letter_code
_entity_poly.pdbx_strand_id
1 'polypeptide(L)'
;MATTATPAASGHKPQPEENRSILTMYYQDVTTLDWIRWPSSSFRLMVLPVLLSLNWKIIGTSHENPFSPLLFISNPIKIQPDGQVLYAKSYAAPFLAYYVVVFSFIRQFLHLHGLHPLAKRLGLRGSKEERFVEQTYSFMYYGSMGVFGLFVMRELPTWWYKTEHFWLEYPHWEMTARMKYYYLLQTAYWTQQLFVLVLKIERPRKDYTELVIHHMVTIWLIGWSYLVNLTWIGNAVFVTMDWSDVFLAISKVFNYLDMELCKTIAFVWFTIVWTYTRHYLNLRIIWSVWNEFWLIRPETMMWVPPRGVWLAPWMRYQIFAPLVALQAVNLFWYWNIWRIIITTVIFKKELDDDRSEHGDEEPKEKEE
;
A
#
# COMPACT_ATOMS: atom_id res chain seq x y z
N MET A 1 -8.67 39.03 -9.58
CA MET A 1 -7.40 38.31 -9.39
C MET A 1 -7.17 38.13 -7.90
N ALA A 2 -7.65 37.01 -7.34
CA ALA A 2 -7.38 36.62 -5.96
C ALA A 2 -7.03 35.14 -6.00
N THR A 3 -5.76 34.83 -5.81
CA THR A 3 -5.24 33.47 -5.70
C THR A 3 -5.73 32.88 -4.39
N THR A 4 -6.75 32.03 -4.44
CA THR A 4 -7.15 31.18 -3.32
C THR A 4 -6.03 30.18 -3.06
N ALA A 5 -5.30 30.41 -1.97
CA ALA A 5 -4.32 29.48 -1.46
C ALA A 5 -5.03 28.19 -1.05
N THR A 6 -4.64 27.08 -1.67
CA THR A 6 -4.95 25.74 -1.18
C THR A 6 -4.51 25.65 0.28
N PRO A 7 -5.33 25.16 1.22
CA PRO A 7 -4.95 25.09 2.62
C PRO A 7 -3.87 24.02 2.75
N ALA A 8 -2.61 24.45 2.73
CA ALA A 8 -1.52 23.61 3.17
C ALA A 8 -1.81 23.23 4.63
N ALA A 9 -1.94 21.93 4.88
CA ALA A 9 -2.08 21.35 6.20
C ALA A 9 -1.10 22.02 7.18
N SER A 10 -1.56 22.29 8.40
CA SER A 10 -0.89 23.07 9.46
C SER A 10 0.43 22.47 9.96
N GLY A 11 1.43 22.44 9.08
CA GLY A 11 2.83 22.16 9.37
C GLY A 11 3.68 23.39 9.09
N HIS A 12 4.80 23.51 9.79
CA HIS A 12 5.76 24.59 9.57
C HIS A 12 6.18 24.60 8.10
N LYS A 13 5.77 25.61 7.34
CA LYS A 13 6.23 25.77 5.96
C LYS A 13 7.73 26.06 6.01
N PRO A 14 8.59 25.28 5.36
CA PRO A 14 10.03 25.54 5.39
C PRO A 14 10.27 26.97 4.88
N GLN A 15 10.84 27.82 5.74
CA GLN A 15 11.09 29.23 5.41
C GLN A 15 12.14 29.37 4.30
N PRO A 16 12.09 30.46 3.51
CA PRO A 16 13.03 30.67 2.43
C PRO A 16 14.47 30.74 2.94
N GLU A 17 15.35 30.24 2.09
CA GLU A 17 16.76 29.96 2.29
C GLU A 17 17.58 31.22 2.58
N GLU A 18 18.11 31.37 3.79
CA GLU A 18 19.29 32.21 4.01
C GLU A 18 20.23 31.53 5.02
N ASN A 19 21.40 31.11 4.53
CA ASN A 19 22.55 30.60 5.29
C ASN A 19 22.36 29.39 6.21
N ARG A 20 21.74 28.29 5.74
CA ARG A 20 21.84 26.99 6.42
C ARG A 20 22.84 26.07 5.73
N SER A 21 23.68 25.39 6.51
CA SER A 21 24.52 24.31 6.00
C SER A 21 23.64 23.20 5.42
N ILE A 22 24.08 22.58 4.33
CA ILE A 22 23.42 21.44 3.69
C ILE A 22 23.13 20.34 4.73
N LEU A 23 24.06 20.08 5.64
CA LEU A 23 23.88 19.09 6.71
C LEU A 23 22.75 19.45 7.67
N THR A 24 22.59 20.74 8.00
CA THR A 24 21.50 21.22 8.85
C THR A 24 20.15 21.03 8.17
N MET A 25 20.07 21.21 6.85
CA MET A 25 18.84 20.96 6.08
C MET A 25 18.45 19.48 6.11
N TYR A 26 19.39 18.57 5.88
CA TYR A 26 19.12 17.13 5.95
C TYR A 26 18.73 16.66 7.35
N TYR A 27 19.41 17.16 8.38
CA TYR A 27 19.07 16.85 9.77
C TYR A 27 17.64 17.32 10.10
N GLN A 28 17.28 18.53 9.69
CA GLN A 28 15.91 19.04 9.86
C GLN A 28 14.91 18.18 9.10
N ASP A 29 15.12 17.92 7.81
CA ASP A 29 14.24 17.10 6.99
C ASP A 29 13.89 15.77 7.68
N VAL A 30 14.89 15.05 8.20
CA VAL A 30 14.68 13.76 8.90
C VAL A 30 13.95 13.95 10.23
N THR A 31 14.35 14.94 11.04
CA THR A 31 13.82 15.12 12.41
C THR A 31 12.41 15.69 12.46
N THR A 32 12.05 16.56 11.51
CA THR A 32 10.73 17.19 11.46
C THR A 32 9.69 16.32 10.75
N LEU A 33 10.13 15.23 10.09
CA LEU A 33 9.31 14.41 9.18
C LEU A 33 8.69 15.24 8.05
N ASP A 34 9.30 16.37 7.71
CA ASP A 34 8.83 17.26 6.65
C ASP A 34 8.80 16.58 5.29
N TRP A 35 9.64 15.56 5.08
CA TRP A 35 9.65 14.73 3.88
C TRP A 35 8.35 13.93 3.66
N ILE A 36 7.45 13.84 4.63
CA ILE A 36 6.14 13.20 4.45
C ILE A 36 5.11 14.22 3.90
N ARG A 37 5.37 15.52 4.06
CA ARG A 37 4.48 16.61 3.63
C ARG A 37 5.00 17.42 2.45
N TRP A 38 6.32 17.59 2.33
CA TRP A 38 6.96 18.53 1.41
C TRP A 38 7.84 17.85 0.35
N PRO A 39 7.57 18.06 -0.95
CA PRO A 39 8.25 17.34 -2.04
C PRO A 39 9.73 17.66 -2.16
N SER A 40 10.12 18.90 -1.83
CA SER A 40 11.52 19.30 -1.85
C SER A 40 12.35 18.56 -0.78
N SER A 41 11.77 18.34 0.40
CA SER A 41 12.38 17.58 1.49
C SER A 41 12.52 16.09 1.12
N SER A 42 11.45 15.47 0.63
CA SER A 42 11.49 14.07 0.16
C SER A 42 12.47 13.88 -1.00
N PHE A 43 12.50 14.83 -1.94
CA PHE A 43 13.42 14.79 -3.08
C PHE A 43 14.88 14.83 -2.62
N ARG A 44 15.24 15.73 -1.70
CA ARG A 44 16.60 15.79 -1.15
C ARG A 44 17.00 14.47 -0.51
N LEU A 45 16.14 13.90 0.34
CA LEU A 45 16.41 12.62 1.01
C LEU A 45 16.45 11.43 0.06
N MET A 46 15.67 11.45 -1.02
CA MET A 46 15.69 10.42 -2.06
C MET A 46 16.97 10.48 -2.90
N VAL A 47 17.40 11.68 -3.31
CA VAL A 47 18.56 11.85 -4.21
C VAL A 47 19.88 11.59 -3.49
N LEU A 48 19.97 11.90 -2.19
CA LEU A 48 21.22 11.78 -1.42
C LEU A 48 21.84 10.37 -1.45
N PRO A 49 21.13 9.26 -1.12
CA PRO A 49 21.69 7.91 -1.22
C PRO A 49 22.12 7.53 -2.63
N VAL A 50 21.44 8.02 -3.66
CA VAL A 50 21.80 7.78 -5.07
C VAL A 50 23.12 8.46 -5.39
N LEU A 51 23.26 9.76 -5.06
CA LEU A 51 24.49 10.50 -5.29
C LEU A 51 25.67 9.91 -4.50
N LEU A 52 25.45 9.52 -3.25
CA LEU A 52 26.46 8.88 -2.41
C LEU A 52 26.88 7.51 -2.98
N SER A 53 25.92 6.73 -3.48
CA SER A 53 26.20 5.46 -4.15
C SER A 53 27.02 5.64 -5.44
N LEU A 54 26.66 6.64 -6.26
CA LEU A 54 27.40 6.96 -7.48
C LEU A 54 28.80 7.48 -7.18
N ASN A 55 28.93 8.35 -6.19
CA ASN A 55 30.22 8.87 -5.75
C ASN A 55 31.12 7.74 -5.21
N TRP A 56 30.57 6.83 -4.40
CA TRP A 56 31.31 5.66 -3.92
C TRP A 56 31.82 4.78 -5.05
N LYS A 57 31.07 4.63 -6.14
CA LYS A 57 31.53 3.88 -7.32
C LYS A 57 32.76 4.50 -7.99
N ILE A 58 32.98 5.82 -7.83
CA ILE A 58 34.08 6.56 -8.43
C ILE A 58 35.30 6.62 -7.50
N ILE A 59 35.08 6.93 -6.22
CA ILE A 59 36.18 7.21 -5.25
C ILE A 59 36.27 6.19 -4.11
N GLY A 60 35.38 5.20 -4.06
CA GLY A 60 35.31 4.23 -2.98
C GLY A 60 36.52 3.30 -2.95
N THR A 61 36.97 2.99 -1.74
CA THR A 61 38.14 2.14 -1.51
C THR A 61 37.79 0.66 -1.37
N SER A 62 36.51 0.33 -1.11
CA SER A 62 36.02 -1.04 -1.00
C SER A 62 35.24 -1.47 -2.24
N HIS A 63 35.31 -2.77 -2.56
CA HIS A 63 34.49 -3.37 -3.62
C HIS A 63 32.98 -3.32 -3.31
N GLU A 64 32.60 -3.30 -2.03
CA GLU A 64 31.20 -3.21 -1.62
C GLU A 64 30.77 -1.75 -1.43
N ASN A 65 29.62 -1.40 -2.01
CA ASN A 65 29.03 -0.07 -1.90
C ASN A 65 28.11 0.00 -0.67
N PRO A 66 28.41 0.82 0.35
CA PRO A 66 27.65 0.88 1.60
C PRO A 66 26.22 1.41 1.44
N PHE A 67 25.92 2.10 0.32
CA PHE A 67 24.60 2.62 0.01
C PHE A 67 23.75 1.64 -0.83
N SER A 68 24.36 0.56 -1.35
CA SER A 68 23.65 -0.46 -2.12
C SER A 68 22.45 -1.07 -1.37
N PRO A 69 22.51 -1.35 -0.05
CA PRO A 69 21.36 -1.91 0.68
C PRO A 69 20.14 -0.98 0.78
N LEU A 70 20.31 0.33 0.53
CA LEU A 70 19.19 1.29 0.44
C LEU A 70 18.50 1.18 -0.92
N LEU A 71 19.28 1.01 -1.99
CA LEU A 71 18.80 1.13 -3.37
C LEU A 71 18.36 -0.20 -3.99
N PHE A 72 18.97 -1.32 -3.56
CA PHE A 72 18.80 -2.62 -4.20
C PHE A 72 18.46 -3.72 -3.21
N ILE A 73 17.76 -4.74 -3.69
CA ILE A 73 17.49 -5.95 -2.90
C ILE A 73 18.79 -6.67 -2.55
N SER A 74 18.91 -7.13 -1.31
CA SER A 74 20.12 -7.78 -0.77
C SER A 74 19.96 -9.29 -0.62
N ASN A 75 21.00 -10.02 -0.21
CA ASN A 75 21.01 -11.47 0.05
C ASN A 75 20.65 -12.37 -1.15
N PRO A 76 21.42 -12.31 -2.25
CA PRO A 76 21.37 -13.32 -3.30
C PRO A 76 21.93 -14.65 -2.78
N ILE A 77 21.26 -15.76 -3.08
CA ILE A 77 21.62 -17.09 -2.56
C ILE A 77 22.03 -18.09 -3.65
N LYS A 78 21.46 -17.96 -4.85
CA LYS A 78 21.67 -18.94 -5.92
C LYS A 78 21.49 -18.27 -7.28
N ILE A 79 22.30 -18.69 -8.24
CA ILE A 79 22.13 -18.34 -9.65
C ILE A 79 21.67 -19.61 -10.36
N GLN A 80 20.51 -19.57 -10.99
CA GLN A 80 19.99 -20.67 -11.78
C GLN A 80 20.71 -20.77 -13.12
N PRO A 81 20.68 -21.95 -13.80
CA PRO A 81 21.35 -22.15 -15.08
C PRO A 81 20.90 -21.21 -16.20
N ASP A 82 19.67 -20.68 -16.10
CA ASP A 82 19.10 -19.67 -17.01
C ASP A 82 19.58 -18.24 -16.71
N GLY A 83 20.46 -18.06 -15.72
CA GLY A 83 20.97 -16.77 -15.26
C GLY A 83 20.08 -16.07 -14.22
N GLN A 84 18.94 -16.65 -13.82
CA GLN A 84 18.06 -16.04 -12.83
C GLN A 84 18.67 -16.11 -11.42
N VAL A 85 18.85 -14.95 -10.79
CA VAL A 85 19.29 -14.85 -9.39
C VAL A 85 18.11 -15.01 -8.44
N LEU A 86 18.23 -15.94 -7.50
CA LEU A 86 17.31 -16.15 -6.39
C LEU A 86 17.83 -15.48 -5.12
N TYR A 87 16.90 -14.99 -4.31
CA TYR A 87 17.15 -14.23 -3.10
C TYR A 87 16.46 -14.88 -1.91
N ALA A 88 17.10 -14.83 -0.75
CA ALA A 88 16.45 -15.15 0.52
C ALA A 88 16.02 -13.87 1.23
N LYS A 89 15.26 -14.00 2.32
CA LYS A 89 14.96 -12.85 3.18
C LYS A 89 16.24 -12.20 3.70
N SER A 90 16.23 -10.89 3.87
CA SER A 90 17.37 -10.11 4.35
C SER A 90 16.93 -9.05 5.35
N TYR A 91 17.90 -8.43 6.02
CA TYR A 91 17.68 -7.21 6.79
C TYR A 91 17.25 -6.09 5.83
N ALA A 92 15.93 -5.95 5.66
CA ALA A 92 15.34 -5.08 4.66
C ALA A 92 15.15 -3.63 5.16
N ALA A 93 15.45 -3.33 6.43
CA ALA A 93 15.17 -2.02 7.03
C ALA A 93 15.77 -0.84 6.24
N PRO A 94 17.01 -0.87 5.73
CA PRO A 94 17.56 0.22 4.93
C PRO A 94 16.75 0.42 3.63
N PHE A 95 16.48 -0.66 2.90
CA PHE A 95 15.66 -0.63 1.69
C PHE A 95 14.27 -0.04 1.99
N LEU A 96 13.60 -0.52 3.04
CA LEU A 96 12.28 -0.05 3.42
C LEU A 96 12.29 1.44 3.80
N ALA A 97 13.26 1.88 4.61
CA ALA A 97 13.38 3.29 4.99
C ALA A 97 13.59 4.20 3.78
N TYR A 98 14.42 3.78 2.83
CA TYR A 98 14.63 4.53 1.58
C TYR A 98 13.36 4.57 0.73
N TYR A 99 12.72 3.44 0.48
CA TYR A 99 11.54 3.40 -0.39
C TYR A 99 10.29 4.04 0.22
N VAL A 100 10.17 4.13 1.54
CA VAL A 100 9.15 4.95 2.21
C VAL A 100 9.30 6.43 1.82
N VAL A 101 10.53 6.95 1.80
CA VAL A 101 10.81 8.33 1.33
C VAL A 101 10.53 8.48 -0.16
N VAL A 102 10.92 7.49 -0.98
CA VAL A 102 10.62 7.47 -2.42
C VAL A 102 9.11 7.53 -2.67
N PHE A 103 8.30 6.73 -1.96
CA PHE A 103 6.84 6.76 -2.12
C PHE A 103 6.23 8.08 -1.65
N SER A 104 6.74 8.68 -0.57
CA SER A 104 6.33 10.04 -0.17
C SER A 104 6.63 11.07 -1.26
N PHE A 105 7.81 11.01 -1.88
CA PHE A 105 8.15 11.88 -3.01
C PHE A 105 7.23 11.65 -4.21
N ILE A 106 7.09 10.40 -4.68
CA ILE A 106 6.23 10.05 -5.83
C ILE A 106 4.81 10.55 -5.60
N ARG A 107 4.26 10.31 -4.41
CA ARG A 107 2.92 10.75 -4.05
C ARG A 107 2.78 12.26 -4.21
N GLN A 108 3.61 13.04 -3.51
CA GLN A 108 3.50 14.50 -3.52
C GLN A 108 3.79 15.08 -4.89
N PHE A 109 4.78 14.54 -5.61
CA PHE A 109 5.11 14.96 -6.96
C PHE A 109 3.91 14.76 -7.89
N LEU A 110 3.30 13.58 -7.88
CA LEU A 110 2.11 13.28 -8.68
C LEU A 110 0.93 14.17 -8.28
N HIS A 111 0.68 14.38 -6.98
CA HIS A 111 -0.40 15.25 -6.52
C HIS A 111 -0.21 16.68 -7.06
N LEU A 112 0.94 17.30 -6.79
CA LEU A 112 1.18 18.73 -7.06
C LEU A 112 1.39 19.04 -8.54
N HIS A 113 2.13 18.18 -9.26
CA HIS A 113 2.55 18.46 -10.64
C HIS A 113 1.73 17.70 -11.70
N GLY A 114 1.00 16.66 -11.31
CA GLY A 114 0.19 15.85 -12.22
C GLY A 114 -1.32 16.02 -11.99
N LEU A 115 -1.78 15.55 -10.83
CA LEU A 115 -3.19 15.30 -10.55
C LEU A 115 -3.98 16.57 -10.22
N HIS A 116 -3.44 17.50 -9.42
CA HIS A 116 -4.10 18.80 -9.17
C HIS A 116 -4.27 19.61 -10.47
N PRO A 117 -3.24 19.78 -11.32
CA PRO A 117 -3.41 20.40 -12.63
C PRO A 117 -4.46 19.70 -13.51
N LEU A 118 -4.50 18.37 -13.50
CA LEU A 118 -5.51 17.60 -14.22
C LEU A 118 -6.92 17.87 -13.68
N ALA A 119 -7.11 17.82 -12.36
CA ALA A 119 -8.39 18.08 -11.71
C ALA A 119 -8.93 19.48 -12.04
N LYS A 120 -8.05 20.50 -12.03
CA LYS A 120 -8.40 21.87 -12.42
C LYS A 120 -8.77 22.00 -13.90
N ARG A 121 -8.09 21.27 -14.79
CA ARG A 121 -8.45 21.20 -16.22
C ARG A 121 -9.81 20.55 -16.44
N LEU A 122 -10.19 19.61 -15.57
CA LEU A 122 -11.51 18.98 -15.55
C LEU A 122 -12.58 19.83 -14.84
N GLY A 123 -12.24 21.05 -14.39
CA GLY A 123 -13.17 21.99 -13.76
C GLY A 123 -13.46 21.71 -12.28
N LEU A 124 -12.76 20.77 -11.64
CA LEU A 124 -12.94 20.45 -10.23
C LEU A 124 -12.32 21.51 -9.33
N ARG A 125 -12.97 21.80 -8.19
CA ARG A 125 -12.52 22.78 -7.19
C ARG A 125 -12.84 22.29 -5.76
N GLY A 126 -12.16 22.87 -4.78
CA GLY A 126 -12.45 22.64 -3.35
C GLY A 126 -12.22 21.20 -2.91
N SER A 127 -13.12 20.69 -2.04
CA SER A 127 -13.08 19.32 -1.52
C SER A 127 -13.12 18.26 -2.62
N LYS A 128 -13.91 18.50 -3.68
CA LYS A 128 -14.05 17.60 -4.83
C LYS A 128 -12.73 17.42 -5.58
N GLU A 129 -11.93 18.49 -5.70
CA GLU A 129 -10.59 18.45 -6.27
C GLU A 129 -9.66 17.55 -5.44
N GLU A 130 -9.59 17.78 -4.13
CA GLU A 130 -8.74 17.01 -3.20
C GLU A 130 -9.07 15.52 -3.27
N ARG A 131 -10.37 15.18 -3.21
CA ARG A 131 -10.81 13.77 -3.24
C ARG A 131 -10.59 13.10 -4.59
N PHE A 132 -10.81 13.80 -5.70
CA PHE A 132 -10.49 13.29 -7.03
C PHE A 132 -9.00 12.95 -7.14
N VAL A 133 -8.13 13.82 -6.63
CA VAL A 133 -6.68 13.61 -6.64
C VAL A 133 -6.29 12.38 -5.82
N GLU A 134 -6.81 12.25 -4.59
CA GLU A 134 -6.57 11.10 -3.71
C GLU A 134 -6.99 9.77 -4.37
N GLN A 135 -8.18 9.72 -4.98
CA GLN A 135 -8.68 8.50 -5.63
C GLN A 135 -7.94 8.20 -6.93
N THR A 136 -7.56 9.21 -7.71
CA THR A 136 -6.77 8.99 -8.93
C THR A 136 -5.38 8.46 -8.60
N TYR A 137 -4.74 8.98 -7.55
CA TYR A 137 -3.48 8.42 -7.05
C TYR A 137 -3.64 6.96 -6.61
N SER A 138 -4.71 6.66 -5.86
CA SER A 138 -5.03 5.30 -5.42
C SER A 138 -5.20 4.35 -6.61
N PHE A 139 -5.93 4.77 -7.65
CA PHE A 139 -6.09 4.00 -8.89
C PHE A 139 -4.74 3.71 -9.56
N MET A 140 -3.86 4.71 -9.69
CA MET A 140 -2.54 4.54 -10.30
C MET A 140 -1.67 3.54 -9.51
N TYR A 141 -1.65 3.68 -8.18
CA TYR A 141 -0.86 2.81 -7.31
C TYR A 141 -1.40 1.37 -7.31
N TYR A 142 -2.66 1.16 -6.91
CA TYR A 142 -3.24 -0.18 -6.84
C TYR A 142 -3.34 -0.84 -8.21
N GLY A 143 -3.51 -0.07 -9.28
CA GLY A 143 -3.53 -0.59 -10.65
C GLY A 143 -2.17 -1.13 -11.07
N SER A 144 -1.11 -0.35 -10.85
CA SER A 144 0.25 -0.78 -11.20
C SER A 144 0.75 -1.93 -10.32
N MET A 145 0.52 -1.86 -9.01
CA MET A 145 0.94 -2.90 -8.07
C MET A 145 0.08 -4.16 -8.17
N GLY A 146 -1.23 -4.05 -8.40
CA GLY A 146 -2.10 -5.19 -8.64
C GLY A 146 -1.73 -5.97 -9.90
N VAL A 147 -1.34 -5.27 -10.97
CA VAL A 147 -0.79 -5.89 -12.19
C VAL A 147 0.57 -6.55 -11.92
N PHE A 148 1.47 -5.87 -11.20
CA PHE A 148 2.77 -6.45 -10.84
C PHE A 148 2.61 -7.71 -9.96
N GLY A 149 1.69 -7.67 -8.98
CA GLY A 149 1.36 -8.80 -8.12
C GLY A 149 0.82 -10.00 -8.89
N LEU A 150 -0.03 -9.79 -9.90
CA LEU A 150 -0.48 -10.87 -10.79
C LEU A 150 0.66 -11.47 -11.61
N PHE A 151 1.56 -10.65 -12.15
CA PHE A 151 2.73 -11.16 -12.88
C PHE A 151 3.63 -12.00 -11.98
N VAL A 152 3.86 -11.56 -10.75
CA VAL A 152 4.59 -12.33 -9.74
C VAL A 152 3.86 -13.63 -9.41
N MET A 153 2.54 -13.57 -9.17
CA MET A 153 1.72 -14.73 -8.82
C MET A 153 1.69 -15.78 -9.95
N ARG A 154 1.75 -15.35 -11.21
CA ARG A 154 1.76 -16.24 -12.39
C ARG A 154 2.96 -17.17 -12.44
N GLU A 155 4.07 -16.74 -11.84
CA GLU A 155 5.31 -17.52 -11.79
C GLU A 155 5.37 -18.47 -10.60
N LEU A 156 4.41 -18.37 -9.68
CA LEU A 156 4.34 -19.17 -8.47
C LEU A 156 3.38 -20.37 -8.66
N PRO A 157 3.62 -21.50 -7.97
CA PRO A 157 2.69 -22.63 -7.99
C PRO A 157 1.32 -22.28 -7.38
N THR A 158 1.25 -21.18 -6.60
CA THR A 158 0.02 -20.62 -6.05
C THR A 158 -0.87 -19.93 -7.07
N TRP A 159 -0.49 -19.88 -8.36
CA TRP A 159 -1.26 -19.24 -9.42
C TRP A 159 -2.75 -19.62 -9.35
N TRP A 160 -3.59 -18.58 -9.40
CA TRP A 160 -5.04 -18.71 -9.25
C TRP A 160 -5.49 -19.33 -7.91
N TYR A 161 -4.80 -18.95 -6.84
CA TYR A 161 -5.11 -19.30 -5.45
C TYR A 161 -5.12 -20.81 -5.20
N LYS A 162 -4.22 -21.59 -5.82
CA LYS A 162 -3.96 -22.97 -5.40
C LYS A 162 -3.33 -22.96 -4.01
N THR A 163 -4.18 -23.02 -3.00
CA THR A 163 -3.85 -22.69 -1.61
C THR A 163 -3.02 -23.78 -0.93
N GLU A 164 -3.04 -25.01 -1.44
CA GLU A 164 -2.19 -26.10 -0.98
C GLU A 164 -0.70 -25.73 -1.05
N HIS A 165 -0.31 -24.97 -2.09
CA HIS A 165 1.06 -24.52 -2.30
C HIS A 165 1.50 -23.40 -1.34
N PHE A 166 0.60 -22.86 -0.51
CA PHE A 166 0.99 -21.99 0.60
C PHE A 166 1.79 -22.74 1.68
N TRP A 167 1.62 -24.07 1.75
CA TRP A 167 2.11 -24.91 2.83
C TRP A 167 3.08 -25.98 2.34
N LEU A 168 2.81 -26.53 1.15
CA LEU A 168 3.73 -27.45 0.50
C LEU A 168 5.08 -26.78 0.30
N GLU A 169 6.15 -27.54 0.56
CA GLU A 169 7.55 -27.09 0.41
C GLU A 169 7.94 -25.92 1.32
N TYR A 170 7.13 -25.60 2.33
CA TYR A 170 7.53 -24.68 3.39
C TYR A 170 8.82 -25.19 4.09
N PRO A 171 9.82 -24.31 4.36
CA PRO A 171 9.83 -22.86 4.14
C PRO A 171 10.20 -22.47 2.70
N HIS A 172 9.50 -21.46 2.16
CA HIS A 172 9.79 -20.91 0.83
C HIS A 172 10.99 -19.96 0.88
N TRP A 173 12.19 -20.53 0.89
CA TRP A 173 13.47 -19.82 0.98
C TRP A 173 13.81 -18.95 -0.20
N GLU A 174 13.50 -19.47 -1.38
CA GLU A 174 13.95 -18.93 -2.64
C GLU A 174 12.88 -17.99 -3.20
N MET A 175 13.25 -16.73 -3.36
CA MET A 175 12.41 -15.72 -3.99
C MET A 175 13.08 -15.25 -5.28
N THR A 176 12.29 -15.15 -6.35
CA THR A 176 12.72 -14.43 -7.55
C THR A 176 12.94 -12.95 -7.21
N ALA A 177 13.79 -12.27 -7.98
CA ALA A 177 13.98 -10.83 -7.82
C ALA A 177 12.65 -10.06 -7.86
N ARG A 178 11.75 -10.43 -8.79
CA ARG A 178 10.42 -9.82 -8.94
C ARG A 178 9.59 -9.98 -7.67
N MET A 179 9.52 -11.19 -7.11
CA MET A 179 8.80 -11.46 -5.87
C MET A 179 9.36 -10.61 -4.72
N LYS A 180 10.70 -10.55 -4.58
CA LYS A 180 11.33 -9.78 -3.51
C LYS A 180 11.12 -8.28 -3.64
N TYR A 181 11.30 -7.71 -4.83
CA TYR A 181 11.01 -6.30 -5.09
C TYR A 181 9.54 -5.98 -4.82
N TYR A 182 8.62 -6.76 -5.38
CA TYR A 182 7.18 -6.59 -5.16
C TYR A 182 6.83 -6.55 -3.68
N TYR A 183 7.33 -7.51 -2.90
CA TYR A 183 7.03 -7.61 -1.49
C TYR A 183 7.58 -6.43 -0.66
N LEU A 184 8.84 -6.06 -0.88
CA LEU A 184 9.47 -4.98 -0.14
C LEU A 184 8.91 -3.60 -0.54
N LEU A 185 8.55 -3.41 -1.82
CA LEU A 185 7.91 -2.19 -2.28
C LEU A 185 6.49 -2.04 -1.70
N GLN A 186 5.68 -3.10 -1.70
CA GLN A 186 4.39 -3.09 -1.00
C GLN A 186 4.58 -2.76 0.48
N THR A 187 5.54 -3.41 1.15
CA THR A 187 5.83 -3.14 2.56
C THR A 187 6.19 -1.67 2.81
N ALA A 188 7.03 -1.08 1.96
CA ALA A 188 7.42 0.32 2.06
C ALA A 188 6.24 1.27 1.82
N TYR A 189 5.40 1.00 0.82
CA TYR A 189 4.20 1.79 0.56
C TYR A 189 3.19 1.73 1.70
N TRP A 190 2.87 0.54 2.22
CA TRP A 190 1.93 0.40 3.33
C TRP A 190 2.46 1.05 4.61
N THR A 191 3.78 1.03 4.82
CA THR A 191 4.42 1.79 5.89
C THR A 191 4.30 3.30 5.66
N GLN A 192 4.48 3.76 4.42
CA GLN A 192 4.26 5.16 4.04
C GLN A 192 2.79 5.59 4.26
N GLN A 193 1.82 4.75 3.91
CA GLN A 193 0.39 5.00 4.16
C GLN A 193 0.06 5.06 5.65
N LEU A 194 0.68 4.20 6.47
CA LEU A 194 0.55 4.30 7.93
C LEU A 194 1.00 5.67 8.45
N PHE A 195 2.13 6.20 7.95
CA PHE A 195 2.56 7.55 8.33
C PHE A 195 1.57 8.63 7.89
N VAL A 196 1.06 8.55 6.66
CA VAL A 196 0.02 9.48 6.17
C VAL A 196 -1.21 9.48 7.07
N LEU A 197 -1.65 8.29 7.48
CA LEU A 197 -2.81 8.08 8.33
C LEU A 197 -2.58 8.62 9.76
N VAL A 198 -1.51 8.20 10.42
CA VAL A 198 -1.22 8.56 11.83
C VAL A 198 -0.89 10.05 11.98
N LEU A 199 -0.18 10.63 11.01
CA LEU A 199 0.13 12.06 11.00
C LEU A 199 -1.02 12.93 10.48
N LYS A 200 -2.18 12.31 10.17
CA LYS A 200 -3.40 12.97 9.68
C LYS A 200 -3.11 13.96 8.54
N ILE A 201 -2.28 13.52 7.60
CA ILE A 201 -1.90 14.35 6.44
C ILE A 201 -3.10 14.48 5.50
N GLU A 202 -3.87 13.40 5.35
CA GLU A 202 -5.18 13.43 4.71
C GLU A 202 -6.27 13.78 5.73
N ARG A 203 -7.34 14.41 5.27
CA ARG A 203 -8.50 14.70 6.13
C ARG A 203 -9.09 13.39 6.65
N PRO A 204 -9.23 13.23 7.98
CA PRO A 204 -9.80 12.02 8.57
C PRO A 204 -11.16 11.71 7.97
N ARG A 205 -11.35 10.44 7.59
CA ARG A 205 -12.61 9.93 7.06
C ARG A 205 -13.51 9.50 8.22
N LYS A 206 -14.82 9.39 7.99
CA LYS A 206 -15.77 8.91 9.02
C LYS A 206 -15.45 7.49 9.51
N ASP A 207 -14.82 6.66 8.67
CA ASP A 207 -14.33 5.30 8.97
C ASP A 207 -12.86 5.25 9.44
N TYR A 208 -12.37 6.33 10.06
CA TYR A 208 -10.96 6.46 10.48
C TYR A 208 -10.53 5.35 11.43
N THR A 209 -11.37 4.97 12.40
CA THR A 209 -11.04 3.93 13.39
C THR A 209 -10.86 2.57 12.74
N GLU A 210 -11.79 2.19 11.87
CA GLU A 210 -11.74 0.94 11.10
C GLU A 210 -10.54 0.92 10.16
N LEU A 211 -10.22 2.06 9.54
CA LEU A 211 -9.04 2.21 8.69
C LEU A 211 -7.73 2.06 9.48
N VAL A 212 -7.66 2.59 10.70
CA VAL A 212 -6.50 2.41 11.59
C VAL A 212 -6.36 0.94 12.00
N ILE A 213 -7.45 0.29 12.43
CA ILE A 213 -7.44 -1.15 12.77
C ILE A 213 -6.97 -1.97 11.57
N HIS A 214 -7.49 -1.68 10.37
CA HIS A 214 -7.07 -2.31 9.14
C HIS A 214 -5.57 -2.14 8.88
N HIS A 215 -5.02 -0.93 9.04
CA HIS A 215 -3.59 -0.68 8.83
C HIS A 215 -2.71 -1.44 9.84
N MET A 216 -3.13 -1.49 11.11
CA MET A 216 -2.40 -2.25 12.13
C MET A 216 -2.37 -3.75 11.81
N VAL A 217 -3.51 -4.32 11.42
CA VAL A 217 -3.62 -5.72 10.99
C VAL A 217 -2.80 -5.98 9.72
N THR A 218 -2.84 -5.06 8.75
CA THR A 218 -2.12 -5.19 7.48
C THR A 218 -0.61 -5.16 7.69
N ILE A 219 -0.08 -4.19 8.43
CA ILE A 219 1.36 -4.11 8.74
C ILE A 219 1.82 -5.34 9.53
N TRP A 220 1.01 -5.82 10.47
CA TRP A 220 1.27 -7.06 11.20
C TRP A 220 1.38 -8.25 10.25
N LEU A 221 0.39 -8.45 9.36
CA LEU A 221 0.37 -9.54 8.39
C LEU A 221 1.59 -9.48 7.45
N ILE A 222 1.91 -8.30 6.90
CA ILE A 222 3.05 -8.10 5.98
C ILE A 222 4.38 -8.41 6.68
N GLY A 223 4.59 -7.86 7.89
CA GLY A 223 5.82 -8.06 8.65
C GLY A 223 6.04 -9.53 9.02
N TRP A 224 5.02 -10.18 9.57
CA TRP A 224 5.13 -11.58 9.99
C TRP A 224 5.28 -12.53 8.82
N SER A 225 4.52 -12.36 7.74
CA SER A 225 4.64 -13.21 6.55
C SER A 225 6.03 -13.12 5.90
N TYR A 226 6.68 -11.96 5.88
CA TYR A 226 8.08 -11.87 5.46
C TYR A 226 9.03 -12.54 6.48
N LEU A 227 8.82 -12.30 7.77
CA LEU A 227 9.64 -12.87 8.84
C LEU A 227 9.64 -14.40 8.82
N VAL A 228 8.48 -15.02 8.58
CA VAL A 228 8.29 -16.47 8.67
C VAL A 228 8.32 -17.19 7.32
N ASN A 229 8.77 -16.53 6.23
CA ASN A 229 8.83 -17.10 4.88
C ASN A 229 7.46 -17.53 4.30
N LEU A 230 6.39 -16.78 4.58
CA LEU A 230 5.04 -16.97 4.02
C LEU A 230 4.70 -15.88 2.99
N THR A 231 5.70 -15.45 2.22
CA THR A 231 5.54 -14.36 1.24
C THR A 231 4.56 -14.73 0.12
N TRP A 232 4.39 -16.02 -0.19
CA TRP A 232 3.41 -16.47 -1.19
C TRP A 232 1.96 -16.25 -0.75
N ILE A 233 1.65 -16.49 0.54
CA ILE A 233 0.35 -16.13 1.13
C ILE A 233 0.18 -14.61 1.09
N GLY A 234 1.23 -13.87 1.49
CA GLY A 234 1.22 -12.41 1.46
C GLY A 234 0.93 -11.84 0.07
N ASN A 235 1.53 -12.41 -0.98
CA ASN A 235 1.23 -12.04 -2.37
C ASN A 235 -0.24 -12.27 -2.74
N ALA A 236 -0.79 -13.44 -2.38
CA ALA A 236 -2.20 -13.74 -2.63
C ALA A 236 -3.13 -12.73 -1.93
N VAL A 237 -2.82 -12.36 -0.67
CA VAL A 237 -3.57 -11.34 0.07
C VAL A 237 -3.42 -9.96 -0.58
N PHE A 238 -2.21 -9.53 -0.96
CA PHE A 238 -2.03 -8.25 -1.65
C PHE A 238 -2.87 -8.17 -2.95
N VAL A 239 -2.84 -9.23 -3.76
CA VAL A 239 -3.57 -9.28 -5.03
C VAL A 239 -5.09 -9.16 -4.80
N THR A 240 -5.67 -9.87 -3.82
CA THR A 240 -7.12 -9.72 -3.55
C THR A 240 -7.47 -8.30 -3.12
N MET A 241 -6.65 -7.69 -2.26
CA MET A 241 -6.92 -6.35 -1.74
C MET A 241 -6.80 -5.29 -2.84
N ASP A 242 -5.68 -5.25 -3.55
CA ASP A 242 -5.39 -4.22 -4.55
C ASP A 242 -6.43 -4.18 -5.68
N TRP A 243 -6.86 -5.34 -6.19
CA TRP A 243 -7.83 -5.39 -7.30
C TRP A 243 -9.19 -4.81 -6.94
N SER A 244 -9.67 -5.05 -5.72
CA SER A 244 -10.91 -4.41 -5.27
C SER A 244 -10.77 -2.89 -5.10
N ASP A 245 -9.59 -2.43 -4.66
CA ASP A 245 -9.32 -1.01 -4.43
C ASP A 245 -9.15 -0.24 -5.75
N VAL A 246 -8.64 -0.89 -6.80
CA VAL A 246 -8.64 -0.35 -8.17
C VAL A 246 -10.05 0.03 -8.61
N PHE A 247 -11.00 -0.90 -8.52
CA PHE A 247 -12.37 -0.63 -8.98
C PHE A 247 -13.13 0.32 -8.04
N LEU A 248 -12.82 0.32 -6.74
CA LEU A 248 -13.32 1.33 -5.82
C LEU A 248 -12.88 2.73 -6.25
N ALA A 249 -11.57 2.90 -6.50
CA ALA A 249 -11.00 4.17 -6.93
C ALA A 249 -11.60 4.65 -8.24
N ILE A 250 -11.75 3.76 -9.24
CA ILE A 250 -12.42 4.08 -10.52
C ILE A 250 -13.86 4.56 -10.29
N SER A 251 -14.63 3.86 -9.46
CA SER A 251 -16.03 4.23 -9.19
C SER A 251 -16.15 5.62 -8.57
N LYS A 252 -15.23 5.97 -7.67
CA LYS A 252 -15.18 7.29 -7.03
C LYS A 252 -14.69 8.37 -7.99
N VAL A 253 -13.70 8.08 -8.83
CA VAL A 253 -13.23 9.02 -9.86
C VAL A 253 -14.39 9.40 -10.78
N PHE A 254 -15.17 8.43 -11.29
CA PHE A 254 -16.35 8.74 -12.10
C PHE A 254 -17.43 9.50 -11.34
N ASN A 255 -17.59 9.25 -10.04
CA ASN A 255 -18.48 10.04 -9.19
C ASN A 255 -18.03 11.50 -9.10
N TYR A 256 -16.74 11.78 -8.93
CA TYR A 256 -16.24 13.16 -8.87
C TYR A 256 -16.25 13.86 -10.23
N LEU A 257 -16.34 13.13 -11.34
CA LEU A 257 -16.52 13.69 -12.68
C LEU A 257 -17.98 13.83 -13.09
N ASP A 258 -18.93 13.56 -12.19
CA ASP A 258 -20.39 13.60 -12.45
C ASP A 258 -20.82 12.72 -13.64
N MET A 259 -20.07 11.64 -13.90
CA MET A 259 -20.35 10.71 -15.00
C MET A 259 -21.32 9.61 -14.54
N GLU A 260 -22.61 9.94 -14.44
CA GLU A 260 -23.64 9.09 -13.83
C GLU A 260 -23.69 7.64 -14.34
N LEU A 261 -23.67 7.43 -15.66
CA LEU A 261 -23.68 6.08 -16.26
C LEU A 261 -22.40 5.31 -15.91
N CYS A 262 -21.23 5.93 -16.10
CA CYS A 262 -19.94 5.30 -15.82
C CYS A 262 -19.77 4.99 -14.33
N LYS A 263 -20.17 5.91 -13.46
CA LYS A 263 -20.21 5.73 -12.00
C LYS A 263 -21.03 4.50 -11.64
N THR A 264 -22.25 4.39 -12.18
CA THR A 264 -23.16 3.28 -11.86
C THR A 264 -22.59 1.93 -12.32
N ILE A 265 -22.12 1.86 -13.57
CA ILE A 265 -21.49 0.65 -14.12
C ILE A 265 -20.26 0.27 -13.29
N ALA A 266 -19.38 1.23 -13.00
CA ALA A 266 -18.17 0.99 -12.22
C ALA A 266 -18.48 0.55 -10.78
N PHE A 267 -19.51 1.10 -10.14
CA PHE A 267 -19.91 0.73 -8.79
C PHE A 267 -20.49 -0.68 -8.71
N VAL A 268 -21.32 -1.09 -9.69
CA VAL A 268 -21.81 -2.46 -9.80
C VAL A 268 -20.64 -3.43 -10.02
N TRP A 269 -19.75 -3.10 -10.95
CA TRP A 269 -18.56 -3.93 -11.21
C TRP A 269 -17.64 -4.04 -10.00
N PHE A 270 -17.38 -2.91 -9.33
CA PHE A 270 -16.66 -2.86 -8.06
C PHE A 270 -17.27 -3.80 -7.02
N THR A 271 -18.60 -3.79 -6.86
CA THR A 271 -19.29 -4.66 -5.91
C THR A 271 -19.04 -6.15 -6.23
N ILE A 272 -19.13 -6.54 -7.50
CA ILE A 272 -18.87 -7.92 -7.94
C ILE A 272 -17.42 -8.31 -7.62
N VAL A 273 -16.46 -7.45 -7.96
CA VAL A 273 -15.03 -7.71 -7.71
C VAL A 273 -14.75 -7.76 -6.21
N TRP A 274 -15.32 -6.86 -5.41
CA TRP A 274 -15.20 -6.87 -3.95
C TRP A 274 -15.71 -8.20 -3.38
N THR A 275 -16.92 -8.64 -3.77
CA THR A 275 -17.47 -9.93 -3.34
C THR A 275 -16.54 -11.08 -3.64
N TYR A 276 -15.98 -11.13 -4.85
CA TYR A 276 -15.10 -12.21 -5.25
C TYR A 276 -13.74 -12.16 -4.52
N THR A 277 -13.08 -11.00 -4.51
CA THR A 277 -11.70 -10.85 -4.01
C THR A 277 -11.63 -10.74 -2.48
N ARG A 278 -12.45 -9.87 -1.87
CA ARG A 278 -12.42 -9.58 -0.42
C ARG A 278 -13.16 -10.61 0.42
N HIS A 279 -14.09 -11.37 -0.17
CA HIS A 279 -14.85 -12.40 0.54
C HIS A 279 -14.53 -13.81 0.03
N TYR A 280 -14.88 -14.16 -1.20
CA TYR A 280 -14.69 -15.55 -1.66
C TYR A 280 -13.23 -16.01 -1.60
N LEU A 281 -12.31 -15.25 -2.20
CA LEU A 281 -10.88 -15.60 -2.21
C LEU A 281 -10.24 -15.48 -0.83
N ASN A 282 -10.58 -14.45 -0.05
CA ASN A 282 -10.06 -14.29 1.30
C ASN A 282 -10.54 -15.42 2.24
N LEU A 283 -11.82 -15.83 2.16
CA LEU A 283 -12.33 -16.99 2.90
C LEU A 283 -11.63 -18.28 2.47
N ARG A 284 -11.28 -18.43 1.18
CA ARG A 284 -10.47 -19.56 0.70
C ARG A 284 -9.07 -19.56 1.34
N ILE A 285 -8.41 -18.41 1.46
CA ILE A 285 -7.12 -18.27 2.17
C ILE A 285 -7.28 -18.62 3.66
N ILE A 286 -8.31 -18.10 4.32
CA ILE A 286 -8.59 -18.40 5.74
C ILE A 286 -8.85 -19.90 5.94
N TRP A 287 -9.63 -20.51 5.05
CA TRP A 287 -9.90 -21.95 5.06
C TRP A 287 -8.61 -22.77 4.92
N SER A 288 -7.72 -22.34 4.02
CA SER A 288 -6.40 -22.95 3.83
C SER A 288 -5.53 -22.87 5.09
N VAL A 289 -5.48 -21.71 5.76
CA VAL A 289 -4.77 -21.56 7.04
C VAL A 289 -5.32 -22.49 8.11
N TRP A 290 -6.62 -22.77 8.13
CA TRP A 290 -7.18 -23.65 9.14
C TRP A 290 -6.95 -25.14 8.83
N ASN A 291 -7.15 -25.54 7.58
CA ASN A 291 -7.22 -26.94 7.15
C ASN A 291 -5.93 -27.44 6.48
N GLU A 292 -5.31 -26.63 5.63
CA GLU A 292 -4.14 -27.02 4.82
C GLU A 292 -2.81 -26.69 5.50
N PHE A 293 -2.80 -25.94 6.61
CA PHE A 293 -1.60 -25.71 7.42
C PHE A 293 -0.84 -27.00 7.77
N TRP A 294 -1.57 -28.11 7.93
CA TRP A 294 -0.99 -29.41 8.25
C TRP A 294 -0.29 -30.11 7.07
N LEU A 295 -0.32 -29.52 5.87
CA LEU A 295 0.47 -29.99 4.72
C LEU A 295 1.96 -29.66 4.85
N ILE A 296 2.34 -28.79 5.80
CA ILE A 296 3.75 -28.55 6.13
C ILE A 296 4.36 -29.87 6.61
N ARG A 297 5.61 -30.13 6.24
CA ARG A 297 6.30 -31.33 6.69
C ARG A 297 6.57 -31.27 8.21
N PRO A 298 6.33 -32.34 8.99
CA PRO A 298 6.53 -32.33 10.45
C PRO A 298 7.93 -31.87 10.88
N GLU A 299 8.97 -32.15 10.08
CA GLU A 299 10.36 -31.76 10.36
C GLU A 299 10.58 -30.25 10.29
N THR A 300 9.68 -29.54 9.62
CA THR A 300 9.68 -28.08 9.42
C THR A 300 8.59 -27.36 10.22
N MET A 301 7.89 -28.06 11.12
CA MET A 301 6.90 -27.45 12.03
C MET A 301 7.53 -27.07 13.38
N MET A 302 8.57 -26.24 13.37
CA MET A 302 9.27 -25.86 14.59
C MET A 302 9.81 -24.43 14.54
N TRP A 303 10.06 -23.83 15.70
CA TRP A 303 10.70 -22.53 15.79
C TRP A 303 12.22 -22.70 15.97
N VAL A 304 12.94 -22.81 14.85
CA VAL A 304 14.41 -22.89 14.83
C VAL A 304 14.97 -21.91 13.77
N PRO A 305 15.04 -20.61 14.11
CA PRO A 305 15.54 -19.55 13.24
C PRO A 305 16.87 -19.83 12.52
N PRO A 306 17.90 -20.46 13.15
CA PRO A 306 19.18 -20.72 12.47
C PRO A 306 19.08 -21.76 11.35
N ARG A 307 18.18 -22.75 11.48
CA ARG A 307 17.81 -23.67 10.39
C ARG A 307 16.78 -23.05 9.45
N GLY A 308 16.35 -21.85 9.81
CA GLY A 308 15.41 -21.09 9.04
C GLY A 308 13.96 -21.59 9.12
N VAL A 309 13.68 -22.48 10.05
CA VAL A 309 12.31 -22.93 10.27
C VAL A 309 11.68 -21.97 11.28
N TRP A 310 10.60 -21.29 10.89
CA TRP A 310 10.00 -20.22 11.70
C TRP A 310 8.54 -20.48 12.06
N LEU A 311 8.01 -21.68 11.78
CA LEU A 311 6.58 -21.93 11.84
C LEU A 311 6.26 -23.10 12.78
N ALA A 312 6.00 -22.79 14.04
CA ALA A 312 5.53 -23.75 15.03
C ALA A 312 4.01 -23.98 14.89
N PRO A 313 3.46 -25.13 15.33
CA PRO A 313 2.03 -25.44 15.15
C PRO A 313 1.06 -24.39 15.72
N TRP A 314 1.42 -23.75 16.84
CA TRP A 314 0.60 -22.69 17.45
C TRP A 314 0.53 -21.42 16.58
N MET A 315 1.48 -21.20 15.66
CA MET A 315 1.50 -20.03 14.80
C MET A 315 0.40 -20.03 13.73
N ARG A 316 -0.28 -21.17 13.54
CA ARG A 316 -1.54 -21.21 12.79
C ARG A 316 -2.52 -20.15 13.32
N TYR A 317 -2.62 -19.98 14.63
CA TYR A 317 -3.49 -18.96 15.24
C TYR A 317 -2.98 -17.53 15.00
N GLN A 318 -1.66 -17.35 14.98
CA GLN A 318 -1.02 -16.07 14.69
C GLN A 318 -1.31 -15.60 13.27
N ILE A 319 -1.49 -16.52 12.31
CA ILE A 319 -1.88 -16.22 10.93
C ILE A 319 -3.39 -16.07 10.81
N PHE A 320 -4.15 -17.01 11.40
CA PHE A 320 -5.60 -17.08 11.28
C PHE A 320 -6.31 -15.88 11.90
N ALA A 321 -5.97 -15.50 13.14
CA ALA A 321 -6.64 -14.42 13.86
C ALA A 321 -6.59 -13.06 13.12
N PRO A 322 -5.43 -12.56 12.64
CA PRO A 322 -5.39 -11.31 11.89
C PRO A 322 -6.07 -11.40 10.52
N LEU A 323 -6.06 -12.56 9.83
CA LEU A 323 -6.83 -12.71 8.58
C LEU A 323 -8.34 -12.67 8.83
N VAL A 324 -8.82 -13.25 9.93
CA VAL A 324 -10.22 -13.14 10.34
C VAL A 324 -10.55 -11.70 10.74
N ALA A 325 -9.67 -11.00 11.46
CA ALA A 325 -9.85 -9.59 11.77
C ALA A 325 -9.93 -8.73 10.48
N LEU A 326 -9.06 -9.00 9.52
CA LEU A 326 -9.09 -8.37 8.20
C LEU A 326 -10.40 -8.66 7.46
N GLN A 327 -10.90 -9.90 7.53
CA GLN A 327 -12.19 -10.29 6.97
C GLN A 327 -13.37 -9.58 7.65
N ALA A 328 -13.31 -9.36 8.96
CA ALA A 328 -14.34 -8.65 9.71
C ALA A 328 -14.43 -7.17 9.28
N VAL A 329 -13.29 -6.49 9.12
CA VAL A 329 -13.28 -5.12 8.59
C VAL A 329 -13.79 -5.08 7.14
N ASN A 330 -13.43 -6.07 6.31
CA ASN A 330 -13.98 -6.18 4.95
C ASN A 330 -15.51 -6.38 4.96
N LEU A 331 -16.06 -7.12 5.92
CA LEU A 331 -17.51 -7.29 6.08
C LEU A 331 -18.20 -6.00 6.53
N PHE A 332 -17.57 -5.21 7.39
CA PHE A 332 -18.06 -3.89 7.77
C PHE A 332 -18.21 -2.98 6.54
N TRP A 333 -17.18 -2.87 5.70
CA TRP A 333 -17.29 -2.08 4.46
C TRP A 333 -18.26 -2.70 3.46
N TYR A 334 -18.37 -4.03 3.40
CA TYR A 334 -19.34 -4.70 2.54
C TYR A 334 -20.79 -4.40 2.95
N TRP A 335 -21.06 -4.32 4.25
CA TRP A 335 -22.35 -3.85 4.76
C TRP A 335 -22.66 -2.43 4.27
N ASN A 336 -21.67 -1.51 4.30
CA ASN A 336 -21.84 -0.16 3.75
C ASN A 336 -22.15 -0.18 2.25
N ILE A 337 -21.47 -1.03 1.47
CA ILE A 337 -21.70 -1.17 0.03
C ILE A 337 -23.14 -1.62 -0.24
N TRP A 338 -23.61 -2.66 0.46
CA TRP A 338 -24.98 -3.14 0.30
C TRP A 338 -26.03 -2.16 0.79
N ARG A 339 -25.75 -1.43 1.87
CA ARG A 339 -26.61 -0.34 2.35
C ARG A 339 -26.81 0.69 1.23
N ILE A 340 -25.74 1.11 0.55
CA ILE A 340 -25.82 2.06 -0.58
C ILE A 340 -26.66 1.47 -1.72
N ILE A 341 -26.45 0.20 -2.09
CA ILE A 341 -27.23 -0.46 -3.16
C ILE A 341 -28.71 -0.49 -2.81
N ILE A 342 -29.06 -0.94 -1.60
CA ILE A 342 -30.45 -1.04 -1.13
C ILE A 342 -31.12 0.33 -1.11
N THR A 343 -30.47 1.34 -0.54
CA THR A 343 -30.99 2.71 -0.49
C THR A 343 -31.24 3.27 -1.89
N THR A 344 -30.30 3.08 -2.82
CA THR A 344 -30.39 3.62 -4.18
C THR A 344 -31.44 2.90 -5.02
N VAL A 345 -31.48 1.58 -4.97
CA VAL A 345 -32.32 0.74 -5.85
C VAL A 345 -33.75 0.62 -5.33
N ILE A 346 -33.93 0.40 -4.02
CA ILE A 346 -35.25 0.09 -3.44
C ILE A 346 -35.99 1.37 -3.08
N PHE A 347 -35.31 2.32 -2.44
CA PHE A 347 -35.98 3.51 -1.90
C PHE A 347 -36.05 4.67 -2.91
N LYS A 348 -35.37 4.57 -4.07
CA LYS A 348 -35.28 5.61 -5.11
C LYS A 348 -34.99 7.01 -4.54
N LYS A 349 -34.38 7.08 -3.36
CA LYS A 349 -34.07 8.33 -2.70
C LYS A 349 -32.90 8.92 -3.47
N GLU A 350 -33.05 10.14 -4.00
CA GLU A 350 -31.91 10.89 -4.50
C GLU A 350 -30.91 10.98 -3.34
N LEU A 351 -29.73 10.44 -3.57
CA LEU A 351 -28.69 10.27 -2.56
C LEU A 351 -28.13 11.60 -2.05
N ASP A 352 -28.66 12.76 -2.43
CA ASP A 352 -28.14 14.06 -1.98
C ASP A 352 -28.30 14.27 -0.47
N ASP A 353 -29.41 13.82 0.14
CA ASP A 353 -29.61 13.95 1.59
C ASP A 353 -28.73 12.98 2.39
N ASP A 354 -28.57 11.74 1.92
CA ASP A 354 -27.78 10.71 2.62
C ASP A 354 -26.28 10.73 2.23
N ARG A 355 -25.90 11.45 1.16
CA ARG A 355 -24.49 11.73 0.83
C ARG A 355 -23.86 12.64 1.85
N SER A 356 -24.61 13.56 2.48
CA SER A 356 -24.09 14.27 3.66
C SER A 356 -23.76 13.29 4.81
N GLU A 357 -24.48 12.17 4.91
CA GLU A 357 -24.24 11.13 5.91
C GLU A 357 -23.10 10.15 5.54
N HIS A 358 -22.85 9.87 4.25
CA HIS A 358 -21.85 8.88 3.78
C HIS A 358 -20.88 9.31 2.67
N GLY A 359 -20.70 10.61 2.45
CA GLY A 359 -19.68 11.18 1.59
C GLY A 359 -19.35 12.57 2.07
N ASP A 360 -18.16 12.72 2.67
CA ASP A 360 -17.50 14.01 2.91
C ASP A 360 -18.45 15.18 3.21
N GLU A 361 -18.85 15.34 4.47
CA GLU A 361 -19.60 16.52 4.90
C GLU A 361 -18.85 17.78 4.44
N GLU A 362 -19.42 18.46 3.44
CA GLU A 362 -19.12 19.85 3.17
C GLU A 362 -19.56 20.66 4.40
N PRO A 363 -18.67 21.41 5.04
CA PRO A 363 -19.12 22.46 5.92
C PRO A 363 -19.88 23.45 5.03
N LYS A 364 -21.19 23.58 5.23
CA LYS A 364 -21.97 24.68 4.66
C LYS A 364 -21.24 25.97 5.01
N GLU A 365 -20.65 26.64 4.03
CA GLU A 365 -20.28 28.05 4.17
C GLU A 365 -21.58 28.76 4.54
N LYS A 366 -21.61 29.29 5.77
CA LYS A 366 -22.65 30.23 6.17
C LYS A 366 -22.43 31.45 5.30
N GLU A 367 -23.27 31.64 4.30
CA GLU A 367 -23.50 32.96 3.72
C GLU A 367 -24.04 33.84 4.85
N GLU A 368 -23.22 34.78 5.31
CA GLU A 368 -23.66 36.02 5.96
C GLU A 368 -23.71 37.14 4.92
#